data_AF-A0A8H6X504-F1
#
_entry.id   AF-A0A8H6X504-F1
#
_cell.length_a   1.000
_cell.length_b   1.000
_cell.length_c   1.000
_cell.angle_alpha   90.00
_cell.angle_beta   90.00
_cell.angle_gamma   90.00
#
_symmetry.space_group_name_H-M   'P 1'
#
loop_
_entity.id
_entity.type
_entity.pdbx_description
1 polymer ?
#
loop_
_entity_poly.entity_id
_entity_poly.type
_entity_poly.pdbx_seq_one_letter_code
_entity_poly.pdbx_strand_id
1 'polypeptide(L)'
;MPFQHLHLIQGDMPHVRKLTFGPSLLPPATEPLHLFDHAPQLTSVVLTLHFLKSLYHLPWVQLTHLNGHFLFERECAEILRDATNLVQCTFGVCDTDSENPSPIPEVPVHNHLRPLILHLGDKYQPVVTLSQLFDGLTLPALRSLHVYESGITLDSLRDFITRSCCILEELRILDSAEEEGIYREAFPFIRNITVEAVVGHEATNDGDLEE
;
A
#
# COMPACT_ATOMS: atom_id res chain seq x y z
N MET A 1 2.83 7.47 -29.24
CA MET A 1 3.39 6.10 -29.09
C MET A 1 4.59 6.14 -28.14
N PRO A 2 4.40 6.18 -26.81
CA PRO A 2 5.50 6.37 -25.84
C PRO A 2 6.34 5.11 -25.52
N PHE A 3 5.95 3.93 -26.00
CA PHE A 3 6.55 2.65 -25.57
C PHE A 3 7.72 2.15 -26.43
N GLN A 4 7.98 2.77 -27.58
CA GLN A 4 8.98 2.29 -28.54
C GLN A 4 10.43 2.50 -28.07
N HIS A 5 10.67 3.02 -26.88
CA HIS A 5 12.03 3.25 -26.39
C HIS A 5 12.40 2.41 -25.18
N LEU A 6 11.47 1.67 -24.57
CA LEU A 6 11.77 0.82 -23.40
C LEU A 6 12.72 -0.34 -23.76
N HIS A 7 12.65 -0.87 -24.97
CA HIS A 7 13.59 -1.90 -25.43
C HIS A 7 15.01 -1.35 -25.65
N LEU A 8 15.18 -0.04 -25.84
CA LEU A 8 16.50 0.58 -26.05
C LEU A 8 17.33 0.68 -24.76
N ILE A 9 16.68 0.58 -23.60
CA ILE A 9 17.32 0.53 -22.27
C ILE A 9 17.39 -0.89 -21.69
N GLN A 10 16.93 -1.89 -22.44
CA GLN A 10 16.97 -3.29 -22.03
C GLN A 10 18.44 -3.78 -22.05
N GLY A 11 19.07 -3.80 -20.88
CA GLY A 11 20.44 -4.30 -20.67
C GLY A 11 21.43 -3.29 -20.07
N ASP A 12 21.08 -2.01 -19.95
CA ASP A 12 22.03 -0.96 -19.52
C ASP A 12 21.60 -0.23 -18.23
N MET A 13 21.00 -0.98 -17.30
CA MET A 13 20.47 -0.44 -16.03
C MET A 13 21.16 -0.96 -14.74
N PRO A 14 22.48 -1.24 -14.71
CA PRO A 14 23.12 -1.81 -13.51
C PRO A 14 23.11 -0.87 -12.30
N HIS A 15 22.90 0.43 -12.52
CA HIS A 15 22.93 1.47 -11.49
C HIS A 15 21.56 2.02 -11.12
N VAL A 16 20.47 1.52 -11.72
CA VAL A 16 19.12 1.99 -11.41
C VAL A 16 18.75 1.53 -10.01
N ARG A 17 18.43 2.49 -9.14
CA ARG A 17 18.04 2.25 -7.73
C ARG A 17 16.57 2.53 -7.45
N LYS A 18 15.99 3.44 -8.21
CA LYS A 18 14.60 3.87 -8.08
C LYS A 18 13.93 3.82 -9.43
N LEU A 19 12.73 3.26 -9.46
CA LEU A 19 11.91 3.14 -10.65
C LEU A 19 10.50 3.66 -10.35
N THR A 20 9.92 4.42 -11.27
CA THR A 20 8.56 4.94 -11.16
C THR A 20 7.78 4.51 -12.38
N PHE A 21 6.67 3.81 -12.16
CA PHE A 21 5.69 3.47 -13.19
C PHE A 21 4.54 4.47 -13.12
N GLY A 22 4.32 5.20 -14.22
CA GLY A 22 3.22 6.16 -14.36
C GLY A 22 2.10 5.64 -15.26
N PRO A 23 0.92 6.30 -15.29
CA PRO A 23 -0.25 5.89 -16.07
C PRO A 23 0.03 5.72 -17.57
N SER A 24 0.95 6.53 -18.09
CA SER A 24 1.32 6.55 -19.50
C SER A 24 2.31 5.44 -19.90
N LEU A 25 2.73 4.58 -18.96
CA LEU A 25 3.79 3.59 -19.15
C LEU A 25 3.31 2.16 -19.49
N LEU A 26 2.01 1.91 -19.69
CA LEU A 26 1.50 0.59 -20.08
C LEU A 26 1.52 0.35 -21.60
N PRO A 27 2.41 -0.51 -22.14
CA PRO A 27 2.18 -1.06 -23.46
C PRO A 27 0.91 -1.91 -23.45
N PRO A 28 0.26 -2.12 -24.61
CA PRO A 28 -0.87 -3.05 -24.77
C PRO A 28 -0.41 -4.52 -24.68
N ALA A 29 0.54 -4.84 -23.79
CA ALA A 29 1.31 -6.07 -23.82
C ALA A 29 0.48 -7.24 -23.29
N THR A 30 0.42 -8.29 -24.10
CA THR A 30 -0.04 -9.63 -23.75
C THR A 30 1.03 -10.45 -23.03
N GLU A 31 2.27 -9.96 -22.95
CA GLU A 31 3.42 -10.69 -22.39
C GLU A 31 4.15 -9.87 -21.30
N PRO A 32 4.62 -10.53 -20.22
CA PRO A 32 5.37 -9.88 -19.13
C PRO A 32 6.68 -9.25 -19.61
N LEU A 33 6.99 -8.05 -19.11
CA LEU A 33 8.24 -7.37 -19.44
C LEU A 33 9.37 -7.75 -18.47
N HIS A 34 10.41 -8.41 -18.99
CA HIS A 34 11.66 -8.78 -18.30
C HIS A 34 12.71 -7.66 -18.27
N LEU A 35 12.27 -6.40 -18.34
CA LEU A 35 13.17 -5.24 -18.47
C LEU A 35 14.12 -5.06 -17.27
N PHE A 36 13.79 -5.63 -16.11
CA PHE A 36 14.45 -5.34 -14.84
C PHE A 36 15.32 -6.49 -14.30
N ASP A 37 15.46 -7.59 -15.05
CA ASP A 37 16.33 -8.72 -14.69
C ASP A 37 17.81 -8.29 -14.58
N HIS A 38 18.18 -7.16 -15.20
CA HIS A 38 19.52 -6.58 -15.18
C HIS A 38 19.65 -5.35 -14.27
N ALA A 39 18.72 -5.13 -13.33
CA ALA A 39 18.76 -4.02 -12.37
C ALA A 39 19.02 -4.51 -10.92
N PRO A 40 20.21 -5.08 -10.62
CA PRO A 40 20.50 -5.67 -9.31
C PRO A 40 20.60 -4.65 -8.17
N GLN A 41 20.63 -3.35 -8.48
CA GLN A 41 20.64 -2.27 -7.49
C GLN A 41 19.27 -1.64 -7.27
N LEU A 42 18.21 -2.13 -7.93
CA LEU A 42 16.86 -1.60 -7.77
C LEU A 42 16.35 -1.90 -6.36
N THR A 43 16.19 -0.87 -5.55
CA THR A 43 15.75 -1.00 -4.15
C THR A 43 14.47 -0.25 -3.86
N SER A 44 14.04 0.65 -4.75
CA SER A 44 12.85 1.46 -4.58
C SER A 44 11.97 1.44 -5.83
N VAL A 45 10.67 1.20 -5.65
CA VAL A 45 9.69 1.26 -6.74
C VAL A 45 8.50 2.12 -6.33
N VAL A 46 8.05 2.94 -7.27
CA VAL A 46 6.76 3.66 -7.19
C VAL A 46 5.84 3.08 -8.26
N LEU A 47 4.68 2.60 -7.85
CA LEU A 47 3.65 1.98 -8.67
C LEU A 47 2.42 2.90 -8.63
N THR A 48 1.87 3.32 -9.77
CA THR A 48 0.67 4.19 -9.78
C THR A 48 -0.49 3.60 -10.57
N LEU A 49 -0.54 2.27 -10.71
CA LEU A 49 -1.52 1.57 -11.55
C LEU A 49 -1.83 0.19 -10.99
N HIS A 50 -3.02 -0.30 -11.33
CA HIS A 50 -3.44 -1.68 -11.15
C HIS A 50 -2.68 -2.66 -12.06
N PHE A 51 -2.69 -3.93 -11.66
CA PHE A 51 -2.20 -5.09 -12.39
C PHE A 51 -0.70 -5.08 -12.68
N LEU A 52 0.09 -4.27 -11.98
CA LEU A 52 1.52 -4.13 -12.31
C LEU A 52 2.31 -5.41 -12.06
N LYS A 53 1.86 -6.28 -11.13
CA LYS A 53 2.53 -7.57 -10.91
C LYS A 53 2.37 -8.54 -12.08
N SER A 54 1.23 -8.53 -12.76
CA SER A 54 1.04 -9.39 -13.95
C SER A 54 1.76 -8.81 -15.18
N LEU A 55 2.05 -7.52 -15.18
CA LEU A 55 2.65 -6.82 -16.32
C LEU A 55 4.19 -6.75 -16.26
N TYR A 56 4.78 -6.76 -15.06
CA TYR A 56 6.22 -6.56 -14.88
C TYR A 56 6.87 -7.60 -13.97
N HIS A 57 7.91 -8.25 -14.49
CA HIS A 57 8.85 -9.01 -13.65
C HIS A 57 9.80 -8.03 -12.97
N LEU A 58 9.44 -7.61 -11.76
CA LEU A 58 10.32 -6.83 -10.89
C LEU A 58 11.12 -7.77 -9.98
N PRO A 59 12.36 -7.41 -9.61
CA PRO A 59 13.14 -8.17 -8.64
C PRO A 59 12.64 -7.86 -7.22
N TRP A 60 11.42 -8.30 -6.88
CA TRP A 60 10.71 -7.96 -5.64
C TRP A 60 11.54 -8.18 -4.38
N VAL A 61 12.29 -9.29 -4.33
CA VAL A 61 13.09 -9.69 -3.16
C VAL A 61 14.15 -8.64 -2.78
N GLN A 62 14.73 -7.89 -3.70
CA GLN A 62 15.73 -6.85 -3.37
C GLN A 62 15.12 -5.48 -3.06
N LEU A 63 13.80 -5.33 -3.21
CA LEU A 63 13.13 -4.07 -2.90
C LEU A 63 13.10 -3.85 -1.39
N THR A 64 13.42 -2.62 -1.00
CA THR A 64 13.39 -2.16 0.40
C THR A 64 12.38 -1.04 0.61
N HIS A 65 12.02 -0.32 -0.46
CA HIS A 65 11.04 0.77 -0.41
C HIS A 65 10.01 0.59 -1.51
N LEU A 66 8.75 0.60 -1.14
CA LEU A 66 7.65 0.55 -2.10
C LEU A 66 6.64 1.64 -1.80
N ASN A 67 6.21 2.32 -2.85
CA ASN A 67 5.06 3.20 -2.80
C ASN A 67 4.11 2.84 -3.94
N GLY A 68 3.03 2.13 -3.62
CA GLY A 68 2.01 1.75 -4.59
C GLY A 68 0.75 2.56 -4.41
N HIS A 69 0.14 2.98 -5.51
CA HIS A 69 -1.13 3.68 -5.56
C HIS A 69 -2.07 2.98 -6.55
N PHE A 70 -3.36 3.04 -6.27
CA PHE A 70 -4.41 2.37 -7.05
C PHE A 70 -4.17 0.86 -7.12
N LEU A 71 -4.05 0.24 -5.94
CA LEU A 71 -3.89 -1.21 -5.81
C LEU A 71 -5.15 -1.82 -5.20
N PHE A 72 -5.45 -3.05 -5.57
CA PHE A 72 -6.39 -3.87 -4.81
C PHE A 72 -5.74 -4.43 -3.55
N GLU A 73 -6.55 -4.75 -2.54
CA GLU A 73 -6.07 -5.40 -1.31
C GLU A 73 -5.26 -6.67 -1.60
N ARG A 74 -5.73 -7.49 -2.56
CA ARG A 74 -5.03 -8.68 -3.05
C ARG A 74 -3.64 -8.36 -3.61
N GLU A 75 -3.54 -7.31 -4.42
CA GLU A 75 -2.27 -6.93 -5.03
C GLU A 75 -1.25 -6.49 -3.97
N CYS A 76 -1.72 -5.81 -2.92
CA CYS A 76 -0.88 -5.44 -1.78
C CYS A 76 -0.30 -6.69 -1.09
N ALA A 77 -1.14 -7.70 -0.83
CA ALA A 77 -0.68 -8.97 -0.24
C ALA A 77 0.25 -9.74 -1.17
N GLU A 78 -0.03 -9.75 -2.48
CA GLU A 78 0.84 -10.37 -3.47
C GLU A 78 2.20 -9.69 -3.58
N ILE A 79 2.25 -8.37 -3.48
CA ILE A 79 3.49 -7.59 -3.44
C ILE A 79 4.26 -7.92 -2.15
N LEU A 80 3.60 -7.90 -1.00
CA LEU A 80 4.22 -8.21 0.29
C LEU A 80 4.79 -9.64 0.29
N ARG A 81 4.06 -10.61 -0.26
CA ARG A 81 4.53 -11.99 -0.40
C ARG A 81 5.87 -12.10 -1.11
N ASP A 82 6.06 -11.33 -2.18
CA ASP A 82 7.25 -11.44 -3.02
C ASP A 82 8.37 -10.47 -2.55
N ALA A 83 8.03 -9.35 -1.92
CA ALA A 83 8.94 -8.29 -1.50
C ALA A 83 9.31 -8.39 0.00
N THR A 84 9.90 -9.52 0.38
CA THR A 84 10.17 -9.87 1.79
C THR A 84 11.18 -8.96 2.50
N ASN A 85 12.04 -8.26 1.76
CA ASN A 85 13.04 -7.34 2.32
C ASN A 85 12.56 -5.88 2.43
N LEU A 86 11.26 -5.61 2.27
CA LEU A 86 10.71 -4.28 2.45
C LEU A 86 10.99 -3.74 3.86
N VAL A 87 11.52 -2.52 3.89
CA VAL A 87 11.80 -1.73 5.08
C VAL A 87 10.73 -0.67 5.27
N GLN A 88 10.22 -0.11 4.17
CA GLN A 88 9.14 0.87 4.14
C GLN A 88 8.16 0.55 3.03
N CYS A 89 6.87 0.62 3.35
CA CYS A 89 5.80 0.36 2.40
C CYS A 89 4.67 1.38 2.54
N THR A 90 4.24 1.92 1.40
CA THR A 90 3.05 2.75 1.27
C THR A 90 2.12 2.12 0.24
N PHE A 91 0.86 1.95 0.59
CA PHE A 91 -0.19 1.47 -0.32
C PHE A 91 -1.33 2.47 -0.37
N GLY A 92 -1.73 2.87 -1.58
CA GLY A 92 -3.01 3.50 -1.88
C GLY A 92 -3.95 2.43 -2.41
N VAL A 93 -4.79 1.90 -1.53
CA VAL A 93 -5.76 0.85 -1.84
C VAL A 93 -7.06 1.51 -2.27
N CYS A 94 -7.50 1.27 -3.50
CA CYS A 94 -8.68 1.95 -4.01
C CYS A 94 -9.93 1.07 -4.08
N ASP A 95 -9.80 -0.25 -3.93
CA ASP A 95 -10.94 -1.16 -3.90
C ASP A 95 -10.60 -2.51 -3.25
N THR A 96 -11.63 -3.21 -2.80
CA THR A 96 -11.62 -4.65 -2.50
C THR A 96 -12.15 -5.41 -3.71
N ASP A 97 -11.64 -6.62 -4.00
CA ASP A 97 -12.20 -7.52 -5.03
C ASP A 97 -13.61 -8.03 -4.62
N SER A 98 -14.59 -7.13 -4.51
CA SER A 98 -15.92 -7.39 -3.95
C SER A 98 -16.76 -8.28 -4.86
N GLU A 99 -16.54 -8.20 -6.18
CA GLU A 99 -17.26 -9.01 -7.17
C GLU A 99 -16.80 -10.48 -7.20
N ASN A 100 -15.57 -10.77 -6.74
CA ASN A 100 -15.05 -12.13 -6.71
C ASN A 100 -13.98 -12.29 -5.61
N PRO A 101 -14.39 -12.48 -4.34
CA PRO A 101 -13.48 -12.59 -3.21
C PRO A 101 -12.71 -13.91 -3.29
N SER A 102 -11.62 -13.90 -4.02
CA SER A 102 -10.63 -14.96 -3.96
C SER A 102 -9.86 -14.83 -2.64
N PRO A 103 -9.36 -15.92 -2.04
CA PRO A 103 -8.60 -15.86 -0.79
C PRO A 103 -7.27 -15.12 -0.99
N ILE A 104 -6.97 -14.16 -0.11
CA ILE A 104 -5.68 -13.45 -0.11
C ILE A 104 -4.54 -14.46 0.06
N PRO A 105 -3.45 -14.35 -0.71
CA PRO A 105 -2.30 -15.23 -0.55
C PRO A 105 -1.68 -15.09 0.85
N GLU A 106 -1.13 -16.18 1.38
CA GLU A 106 -0.37 -16.14 2.62
C GLU A 106 0.82 -15.18 2.48
N VAL A 107 0.92 -14.23 3.40
CA VAL A 107 2.00 -13.23 3.44
C VAL A 107 3.05 -13.71 4.45
N PRO A 108 4.34 -13.83 4.07
CA PRO A 108 5.40 -14.21 4.97
C PRO A 108 5.63 -13.12 6.02
N VAL A 109 6.31 -13.51 7.11
CA VAL A 109 6.68 -12.57 8.17
C VAL A 109 7.69 -11.54 7.64
N HIS A 110 7.37 -10.25 7.73
CA HIS A 110 8.31 -9.19 7.35
C HIS A 110 9.10 -8.69 8.55
N ASN A 111 10.34 -9.16 8.67
CA ASN A 111 11.24 -8.84 9.79
C ASN A 111 11.89 -7.46 9.71
N HIS A 112 11.65 -6.70 8.64
CA HIS A 112 12.34 -5.44 8.37
C HIS A 112 11.41 -4.26 8.16
N LEU A 113 10.10 -4.51 7.93
CA LEU A 113 9.14 -3.46 7.65
C LEU A 113 8.87 -2.64 8.91
N ARG A 114 9.13 -1.32 8.85
CA ARG A 114 9.07 -0.41 9.99
C ARG A 114 7.90 0.57 9.91
N PRO A 115 7.81 1.44 8.89
CA PRO A 115 6.57 2.14 8.59
C PRO A 115 5.73 1.34 7.58
N LEU A 116 4.46 1.19 7.90
CA LEU A 116 3.41 0.80 6.96
C LEU A 116 2.40 1.94 6.88
N ILE A 117 2.22 2.46 5.67
CA ILE A 117 1.29 3.56 5.40
C ILE A 117 0.23 3.06 4.42
N LEU A 118 -1.03 3.22 4.79
CA LEU A 118 -2.19 2.78 4.02
C LEU A 118 -3.07 4.00 3.77
N HIS A 119 -3.34 4.29 2.51
CA HIS A 119 -4.35 5.23 2.07
C HIS A 119 -5.48 4.42 1.46
N LEU A 120 -6.67 4.48 2.02
CA LEU A 120 -7.84 3.87 1.40
C LEU A 120 -8.44 4.84 0.37
N GLY A 121 -9.43 4.36 -0.38
CA GLY A 121 -9.86 4.91 -1.66
C GLY A 121 -10.34 6.36 -1.65
N ASP A 122 -10.91 6.79 -2.77
CA ASP A 122 -11.47 8.14 -2.84
C ASP A 122 -12.76 8.21 -2.03
N LYS A 123 -13.10 9.39 -1.46
CA LYS A 123 -14.25 9.62 -0.55
C LYS A 123 -15.62 9.19 -1.08
N TYR A 124 -15.69 8.80 -2.36
CA TYR A 124 -16.88 8.44 -3.12
C TYR A 124 -17.10 6.93 -3.26
N GLN A 125 -16.17 6.10 -2.78
CA GLN A 125 -16.29 4.64 -2.80
C GLN A 125 -16.84 4.13 -1.46
N PRO A 126 -17.55 2.98 -1.44
CA PRO A 126 -17.94 2.32 -0.21
C PRO A 126 -16.71 2.01 0.65
N VAL A 127 -16.88 2.04 1.97
CA VAL A 127 -15.80 1.80 2.94
C VAL A 127 -15.12 0.46 2.63
N VAL A 128 -13.87 0.53 2.17
CA VAL A 128 -13.02 -0.61 1.87
C VAL A 128 -12.47 -1.14 3.20
N THR A 129 -12.86 -2.35 3.60
CA THR A 129 -12.30 -2.97 4.81
C THR A 129 -11.01 -3.72 4.48
N LEU A 130 -9.90 -3.42 5.15
CA LEU A 130 -8.62 -4.16 4.99
C LEU A 130 -8.47 -5.35 5.95
N SER A 131 -9.58 -5.93 6.40
CA SER A 131 -9.55 -6.99 7.41
C SER A 131 -8.75 -8.19 6.92
N GLN A 132 -8.94 -8.61 5.67
CA GLN A 132 -8.26 -9.80 5.13
C GLN A 132 -6.74 -9.60 5.02
N LEU A 133 -6.30 -8.41 4.58
CA LEU A 133 -4.89 -8.06 4.55
C LEU A 133 -4.30 -8.07 5.95
N PHE A 134 -4.96 -7.42 6.92
CA PHE A 134 -4.46 -7.37 8.29
C PHE A 134 -4.38 -8.75 8.90
N ASP A 135 -5.41 -9.59 8.75
CA ASP A 135 -5.48 -10.94 9.29
C ASP A 135 -4.31 -11.83 8.84
N GLY A 136 -3.82 -11.64 7.62
CA GLY A 136 -2.67 -12.36 7.07
C GLY A 136 -1.29 -11.78 7.43
N LEU A 137 -1.22 -10.56 7.96
CA LEU A 137 0.07 -9.88 8.19
C LEU A 137 0.66 -10.18 9.57
N THR A 138 1.98 -10.39 9.59
CA THR A 138 2.81 -10.49 10.80
C THR A 138 4.07 -9.63 10.61
N LEU A 139 4.14 -8.50 11.32
CA LEU A 139 5.13 -7.44 11.11
C LEU A 139 5.90 -7.11 12.40
N PRO A 140 6.80 -7.99 12.88
CA PRO A 140 7.44 -7.85 14.20
C PRO A 140 8.35 -6.62 14.35
N ALA A 141 8.84 -6.08 13.23
CA ALA A 141 9.67 -4.88 13.23
C ALA A 141 8.88 -3.57 13.10
N LEU A 142 7.54 -3.62 13.00
CA LEU A 142 6.73 -2.43 12.77
C LEU A 142 6.84 -1.44 13.94
N ARG A 143 7.08 -0.17 13.60
CA ARG A 143 7.22 0.94 14.55
C ARG A 143 6.19 2.03 14.33
N SER A 144 5.73 2.19 13.10
CA SER A 144 4.76 3.22 12.74
C SER A 144 3.71 2.62 11.79
N LEU A 145 2.43 2.82 12.13
CA LEU A 145 1.29 2.41 11.33
C LEU A 145 0.41 3.62 11.06
N HIS A 146 0.26 3.97 9.78
CA HIS A 146 -0.61 5.05 9.36
C HIS A 146 -1.72 4.48 8.49
N VAL A 147 -2.97 4.75 8.87
CA VAL A 147 -4.18 4.29 8.19
C VAL A 147 -5.02 5.52 7.90
N TYR A 148 -4.91 6.00 6.68
CA TYR A 148 -5.72 7.09 6.19
C TYR A 148 -7.01 6.48 5.65
N GLU A 149 -8.08 6.71 6.41
CA GLU A 149 -9.50 6.38 6.25
C GLU A 149 -9.94 5.12 7.01
N SER A 150 -11.21 5.11 7.42
CA SER A 150 -11.80 4.15 8.36
C SER A 150 -12.11 2.80 7.71
N GLY A 151 -11.08 2.03 7.37
CA GLY A 151 -11.22 0.66 6.83
C GLY A 151 -10.82 -0.46 7.78
N ILE A 152 -10.44 -0.13 9.01
CA ILE A 152 -9.91 -1.11 9.97
C ILE A 152 -10.68 -0.99 11.27
N THR A 153 -11.21 -2.12 11.73
CA THR A 153 -11.86 -2.17 13.04
C THR A 153 -10.82 -2.21 14.16
N LEU A 154 -11.20 -1.71 15.34
CA LEU A 154 -10.34 -1.76 16.53
C LEU A 154 -9.89 -3.18 16.88
N ASP A 155 -10.78 -4.17 16.69
CA ASP A 155 -10.49 -5.58 16.96
C ASP A 155 -9.49 -6.15 15.94
N SER A 156 -9.66 -5.88 14.65
CA SER A 156 -8.68 -6.26 13.61
C SER A 156 -7.29 -5.66 13.89
N LEU A 157 -7.25 -4.40 14.33
CA LEU A 157 -6.00 -3.74 14.71
C LEU A 157 -5.36 -4.37 15.95
N ARG A 158 -6.17 -4.72 16.96
CA ARG A 158 -5.69 -5.41 18.18
C ARG A 158 -5.12 -6.79 17.85
N ASP A 159 -5.82 -7.56 17.04
CA ASP A 159 -5.38 -8.89 16.62
C ASP A 159 -4.08 -8.82 15.81
N PHE A 160 -3.97 -7.83 14.92
CA PHE A 160 -2.76 -7.56 14.16
C PHE A 160 -1.55 -7.22 15.05
N ILE A 161 -1.71 -6.30 16.00
CA ILE A 161 -0.62 -5.90 16.91
C ILE A 161 -0.20 -7.09 17.77
N THR A 162 -1.18 -7.85 18.28
CA THR A 162 -0.95 -9.02 19.12
C THR A 162 -0.22 -10.12 18.35
N ARG A 163 -0.67 -10.46 17.13
CA ARG A 163 -0.03 -11.46 16.26
C ARG A 163 1.37 -11.02 15.83
N SER A 164 1.55 -9.75 15.52
CA SER A 164 2.84 -9.22 15.09
C SER A 164 3.85 -9.13 16.23
N CYS A 165 3.43 -9.11 17.50
CA CYS A 165 4.29 -8.86 18.66
C CYS A 165 5.18 -7.62 18.47
N CYS A 166 4.69 -6.61 17.74
CA CYS A 166 5.47 -5.44 17.37
C CYS A 166 5.50 -4.41 18.52
N ILE A 167 6.53 -3.58 18.54
CA ILE A 167 6.65 -2.47 19.49
C ILE A 167 6.22 -1.20 18.74
N LEU A 168 4.91 -1.07 18.55
CA LEU A 168 4.34 0.06 17.82
C LEU A 168 4.54 1.35 18.63
N GLU A 169 5.26 2.31 18.06
CA GLU A 169 5.57 3.58 18.69
C GLU A 169 4.59 4.68 18.26
N GLU A 170 4.09 4.56 17.03
CA GLU A 170 3.21 5.52 16.39
C GLU A 170 2.03 4.83 15.68
N LEU A 171 0.84 5.33 15.95
CA LEU A 171 -0.41 4.95 15.31
C LEU A 171 -1.12 6.22 14.85
N ARG A 172 -1.31 6.35 13.54
CA ARG A 172 -2.12 7.42 12.95
C ARG A 172 -3.31 6.83 12.24
N ILE A 173 -4.50 7.29 12.58
CA ILE A 173 -5.74 6.82 11.99
C ILE A 173 -6.55 8.05 11.57
N LEU A 174 -7.09 8.05 10.37
CA LEU A 174 -8.11 9.02 10.00
C LEU A 174 -9.48 8.44 10.39
N ASP A 175 -10.08 8.99 11.44
CA ASP A 175 -11.34 8.53 12.01
C ASP A 175 -12.13 9.72 12.58
N SER A 176 -13.25 9.47 13.26
CA SER A 176 -13.90 10.51 14.05
C SER A 176 -13.00 10.91 15.23
N ALA A 177 -12.77 12.22 15.41
CA ALA A 177 -11.88 12.72 16.48
C ALA A 177 -12.35 12.31 17.89
N GLU A 178 -13.64 11.98 18.04
CA GLU A 178 -14.22 11.48 19.29
C GLU A 178 -13.68 10.10 19.70
N GLU A 179 -13.15 9.32 18.75
CA GLU A 179 -12.64 7.98 18.98
C GLU A 179 -11.20 7.93 19.49
N GLU A 180 -10.48 9.06 19.56
CA GLU A 180 -9.10 9.08 20.07
C GLU A 180 -9.00 8.45 21.47
N GLY A 181 -9.98 8.70 22.34
CA GLY A 181 -10.05 8.11 23.67
C GLY A 181 -10.14 6.59 23.63
N ILE A 182 -10.90 6.03 22.68
CA ILE A 182 -11.08 4.58 22.49
C ILE A 182 -9.77 3.94 22.06
N TYR A 183 -9.06 4.52 21.10
CA TYR A 183 -7.75 4.01 20.66
C TYR A 183 -6.70 4.10 21.78
N ARG A 184 -6.71 5.18 22.57
CA ARG A 184 -5.81 5.32 23.73
C ARG A 184 -6.09 4.33 24.84
N GLU A 185 -7.36 4.03 25.11
CA GLU A 185 -7.74 3.01 26.08
C GLU A 185 -7.37 1.61 25.60
N ALA A 186 -7.58 1.32 24.30
CA ALA A 186 -7.26 0.03 23.70
C ALA A 186 -5.76 -0.24 23.60
N PHE A 187 -4.95 0.80 23.38
CA PHE A 187 -3.51 0.68 23.14
C PHE A 187 -2.66 1.61 24.04
N PRO A 188 -2.71 1.43 25.37
CA PRO A 188 -2.06 2.32 26.32
C PRO A 188 -0.52 2.29 26.25
N PHE A 189 0.05 1.31 25.53
CA PHE A 189 1.49 1.15 25.33
C PHE A 189 2.03 1.95 24.14
N ILE A 190 1.18 2.44 23.23
CA ILE A 190 1.60 3.23 22.07
C ILE A 190 1.83 4.67 22.53
N ARG A 191 3.03 5.21 22.21
CA ARG A 191 3.43 6.54 22.67
C ARG A 191 2.66 7.64 21.95
N ASN A 192 2.55 7.51 20.63
CA ASN A 192 1.97 8.52 19.77
C ASN A 192 0.75 7.94 19.07
N ILE A 193 -0.43 8.24 19.59
CA ILE A 193 -1.70 7.99 18.91
C ILE A 193 -2.20 9.34 18.42
N THR A 194 -2.53 9.42 17.13
CA THR A 194 -3.15 10.59 16.51
C THR A 194 -4.34 10.11 15.71
N VAL A 195 -5.52 10.65 16.06
CA VAL A 195 -6.73 10.46 15.27
C VAL A 195 -7.01 11.76 14.53
N GLU A 196 -6.88 11.72 13.22
CA GLU A 196 -7.15 12.87 12.36
C GLU A 196 -8.62 12.83 11.94
N ALA A 197 -9.34 13.93 12.15
CA ALA A 197 -10.72 14.04 11.66
C ALA A 197 -10.72 14.04 10.13
N VAL A 198 -11.64 13.29 9.52
CA VAL A 198 -11.94 13.42 8.09
C VAL A 198 -12.43 14.85 7.84
N VAL A 199 -11.54 15.73 7.37
CA VAL A 199 -11.97 17.05 6.92
C VAL A 199 -12.81 16.80 5.67
N GLY A 200 -14.13 16.95 5.82
CA GLY A 200 -15.04 16.99 4.69
C GLY A 200 -14.51 18.04 3.74
N HIS A 201 -14.02 17.63 2.57
CA HIS A 201 -13.89 18.58 1.48
C HIS A 201 -15.33 18.77 1.05
N GLU A 202 -16.01 19.74 1.67
CA GLU A 202 -17.25 20.26 1.12
C GLU A 202 -16.92 20.60 -0.32
N ALA A 203 -17.49 19.83 -1.25
CA ALA A 203 -17.40 20.15 -2.66
C ALA A 203 -18.02 21.54 -2.79
N THR A 204 -17.17 22.56 -2.95
CA THR A 204 -17.60 23.88 -3.38
C THR A 204 -18.24 23.65 -4.75
N ASN A 205 -19.57 23.54 -4.75
CA ASN A 205 -20.41 23.56 -5.94
C ASN A 205 -20.24 24.95 -6.58
N ASP A 206 -19.12 25.17 -7.27
CA ASP A 206 -18.98 26.26 -8.24
C ASP A 206 -19.76 25.84 -9.49
N GLY A 207 -21.07 26.02 -9.40
CA GLY A 207 -22.04 25.65 -10.42
C GLY A 207 -23.14 26.70 -10.57
N ASP A 208 -22.83 27.98 -10.33
CA ASP A 208 -23.62 29.11 -10.82
C ASP A 208 -22.91 29.71 -12.05
N LEU A 209 -23.10 29.06 -13.19
CA LEU A 209 -23.05 29.74 -14.49
C LEU A 209 -24.48 29.80 -15.00
N GLU A 210 -25.17 30.87 -14.59
CA GLU A 210 -26.40 31.34 -15.19
C GLU A 210 -26.16 31.60 -16.70
N GLU A 211 -27.01 31.03 -17.55
CA GLU A 211 -27.28 31.51 -18.91
C GLU A 211 -28.35 32.61 -18.88
#